data_AF-A0A2A2GWC9-F1
#
_entry.id   AF-A0A2A2GWC9-F1
#
_cell.length_a   1.000
_cell.length_b   1.000
_cell.length_c   1.000
_cell.angle_alpha   90.00
_cell.angle_beta   90.00
_cell.angle_gamma   90.00
#
_symmetry.space_group_name_H-M   'P 1'
#
loop_
_entity.id
_entity.type
_entity.pdbx_description
1 polymer ?
#
loop_
_entity_poly.entity_id
_entity_poly.type
_entity_poly.pdbx_seq_one_letter_code
_entity_poly.pdbx_strand_id
1 'polypeptide(L)'
;MLNKAIILSIDFKWDQYHLDRYLNHINNRETTSIDKMYDVAKIDIIKQIISSLTKQKVDTSTIEVSLIDILVEQPYYADTEISNWLKSVCINYISKFNDWPMSLQKDSVINLMIDTFQHYPDLFFNYNSAFIQTISQAIYETNSEELKPKAIAIYDHYLKSSQTQPYVQMDDFGHYGNNKTDWLDKNAANYIIFSSNENFYVMMLSQNVLTEMLKPNLTEKAQVLNQFFLYQQQNNLTQADYQLEDIFKNKFSIFYSGYQSRQRINTFNRLLELLDLGETLQDLFIEATKTSISIEKLVDPEAQMQLEKLFAHKIYQFIEPYDYKLTENFYQDIINTYELKEATDKEKAEKIFSLAAVFVKYTSSAIFGTEMESPNALRFFS
;
A
#
# COMPACT_ATOMS: atom_id res chain seq x y z
N MET A 1 12.81 43.72 18.27
CA MET A 1 13.09 44.06 16.85
C MET A 1 14.44 43.48 16.46
N LEU A 2 14.45 42.30 15.85
CA LEU A 2 15.63 41.70 15.21
C LEU A 2 15.35 41.63 13.70
N ASN A 3 15.35 42.79 13.05
CA ASN A 3 15.22 42.94 11.59
C ASN A 3 16.60 42.86 10.92
N LYS A 4 17.41 41.85 11.24
CA LYS A 4 18.62 41.54 10.46
C LYS A 4 18.28 40.36 9.56
N ALA A 5 18.34 40.58 8.25
CA ALA A 5 18.24 39.51 7.26
C ALA A 5 19.31 38.46 7.58
N ILE A 6 18.87 37.23 7.89
CA ILE A 6 19.78 36.09 8.09
C ILE A 6 20.16 35.60 6.70
N ILE A 7 21.44 35.72 6.35
CA ILE A 7 21.98 35.23 5.08
C ILE A 7 22.64 33.88 5.33
N LEU A 8 22.19 32.84 4.62
CA LEU A 8 22.82 31.52 4.64
C LEU A 8 23.98 31.48 3.65
N SER A 9 25.17 31.11 4.12
CA SER A 9 26.33 30.82 3.26
C SER A 9 26.23 29.39 2.74
N ILE A 10 25.65 29.21 1.55
CA ILE A 10 25.62 27.92 0.86
C ILE A 10 26.75 27.92 -0.18
N ASP A 11 27.95 27.60 0.27
CA ASP A 11 29.19 27.65 -0.54
C ASP A 11 29.56 26.30 -1.19
N PHE A 12 28.67 25.31 -1.06
CA PHE A 12 28.86 23.96 -1.58
C PHE A 12 27.88 23.63 -2.72
N LYS A 13 28.22 22.60 -3.50
CA LYS A 13 27.31 22.01 -4.47
C LYS A 13 26.38 21.04 -3.77
N TRP A 14 25.12 21.03 -4.17
CA TRP A 14 24.15 20.04 -3.69
C TRP A 14 24.42 18.67 -4.36
N ASP A 15 25.23 17.85 -3.69
CA ASP A 15 25.36 16.42 -3.99
C ASP A 15 24.52 15.58 -3.01
N GLN A 16 24.49 14.26 -3.21
CA GLN A 16 23.70 13.35 -2.38
C GLN A 16 24.09 13.41 -0.89
N TYR A 17 25.37 13.64 -0.57
CA TYR A 17 25.81 13.76 0.81
C TYR A 17 25.25 15.02 1.47
N HIS A 18 25.30 16.16 0.78
CA HIS A 18 24.77 17.41 1.31
C HIS A 18 23.23 17.40 1.41
N LEU A 19 22.55 16.79 0.45
CA LEU A 19 21.09 16.63 0.49
C LEU A 19 20.66 15.79 1.70
N ASP A 20 21.28 14.62 1.89
CA ASP A 20 20.95 13.76 3.03
C ASP A 20 21.28 14.47 4.36
N ARG A 21 22.49 15.01 4.49
CA ARG A 21 22.96 15.63 5.74
C ARG A 21 22.11 16.82 6.19
N TYR A 22 21.68 17.69 5.27
CA TYR A 22 21.06 18.97 5.63
C TYR A 22 19.55 19.00 5.47
N LEU A 23 18.98 18.17 4.61
CA LEU A 23 17.55 18.24 4.26
C LEU A 23 16.79 16.94 4.56
N ASN A 24 17.46 15.84 4.90
CA ASN A 24 16.82 14.56 5.20
C ASN A 24 16.75 14.29 6.70
N HIS A 25 15.85 14.98 7.40
CA HIS A 25 15.64 14.77 8.85
C HIS A 25 15.03 13.40 9.19
N ILE A 26 14.49 12.69 8.19
CA ILE A 26 13.94 11.34 8.38
C ILE A 26 15.08 10.34 8.63
N ASN A 27 16.20 10.51 7.92
CA ASN A 27 17.41 9.71 8.12
C ASN A 27 18.33 10.27 9.21
N ASN A 28 18.31 11.60 9.42
CA ASN A 28 19.22 12.29 10.33
C ASN A 28 18.44 12.92 11.50
N ARG A 29 18.58 12.33 12.70
CA ARG A 29 17.86 12.73 13.93
C ARG A 29 18.38 14.02 14.57
N GLU A 30 18.45 15.12 13.82
CA GLU A 30 18.72 16.45 14.38
C GLU A 30 17.49 17.34 14.28
N THR A 31 17.03 17.84 15.42
CA THR A 31 15.87 18.73 15.54
C THR A 31 16.28 20.19 15.35
N THR A 32 15.79 20.86 14.31
CA THR A 32 15.86 22.32 14.22
C THR A 32 14.53 22.92 14.65
N SER A 33 14.43 23.32 15.92
CA SER A 33 13.36 24.19 16.41
C SER A 33 13.88 25.63 16.46
N ILE A 34 13.40 26.46 15.53
CA ILE A 34 13.45 27.92 15.67
C ILE A 34 12.07 28.36 16.18
N ASP A 35 12.04 29.22 17.19
CA ASP A 35 10.82 29.68 17.85
C ASP A 35 9.80 30.29 16.86
N LYS A 36 8.49 30.19 17.14
CA LYS A 36 7.39 30.73 16.30
C LYS A 36 7.48 32.25 16.13
N MET A 37 8.15 32.96 17.03
CA MET A 37 8.35 34.41 16.94
C MET A 37 9.19 34.86 15.72
N TYR A 38 9.79 33.93 14.96
CA TYR A 38 10.70 34.23 13.84
C TYR A 38 10.20 33.73 12.47
N ASP A 39 8.89 33.61 12.28
CA ASP A 39 8.32 33.05 11.04
C ASP A 39 8.78 33.76 9.76
N VAL A 40 8.94 35.09 9.77
CA VAL A 40 9.52 35.84 8.64
C VAL A 40 10.94 35.38 8.32
N ALA A 41 11.80 35.27 9.34
CA ALA A 41 13.18 34.85 9.14
C ALA A 41 13.29 33.38 8.68
N LYS A 42 12.38 32.52 9.13
CA LYS A 42 12.29 31.13 8.66
C LYS A 42 11.92 31.07 7.17
N ILE A 43 10.93 31.85 6.74
CA ILE A 43 10.53 31.95 5.33
C ILE A 43 11.70 32.43 4.48
N ASP A 44 12.40 33.49 4.88
CA ASP A 44 13.55 34.03 4.13
C ASP A 44 14.70 33.02 4.01
N ILE A 45 14.94 32.23 5.06
CA ILE A 45 15.93 31.14 5.06
C ILE A 45 15.54 30.05 4.05
N ILE A 46 14.29 29.59 4.09
CA ILE A 46 13.82 28.55 3.17
C ILE A 46 13.87 29.03 1.72
N LYS A 47 13.52 30.29 1.45
CA LYS A 47 13.64 30.87 0.10
C LYS A 47 15.07 30.88 -0.41
N GLN A 48 16.05 31.18 0.44
CA GLN A 48 17.47 31.09 0.07
C GLN A 48 17.88 29.66 -0.28
N ILE A 49 17.41 28.66 0.48
CA ILE A 49 17.65 27.23 0.19
C ILE A 49 17.01 26.84 -1.15
N ILE A 50 15.73 27.16 -1.35
CA ILE A 50 14.99 26.90 -2.59
C ILE A 50 15.69 27.53 -3.80
N SER A 51 16.10 28.79 -3.68
CA SER A 51 16.84 29.50 -4.73
C SER A 51 18.15 28.79 -5.08
N SER A 52 18.89 28.34 -4.07
CA SER A 52 20.13 27.57 -4.26
C SER A 52 19.89 26.23 -4.96
N LEU A 53 18.91 25.45 -4.51
CA LEU A 53 18.51 24.18 -5.13
C LEU A 53 18.07 24.37 -6.58
N THR A 54 17.22 25.36 -6.83
CA THR A 54 16.67 25.66 -8.16
C THR A 54 17.76 26.12 -9.13
N LYS A 55 18.63 27.03 -8.70
CA LYS A 55 19.75 27.53 -9.52
C LYS A 55 20.71 26.40 -9.93
N GLN A 56 20.90 25.41 -9.07
CA GLN A 56 21.75 24.25 -9.32
C GLN A 56 21.02 23.10 -10.05
N LYS A 57 19.70 23.22 -10.31
CA LYS A 57 18.86 22.18 -10.94
C LYS A 57 18.95 20.83 -10.23
N VAL A 58 18.89 20.86 -8.91
CA VAL A 58 19.03 19.68 -8.06
C VAL A 58 17.82 18.77 -8.21
N ASP A 59 18.06 17.46 -8.36
CA ASP A 59 17.00 16.46 -8.22
C ASP A 59 16.68 16.26 -6.73
N THR A 60 15.44 16.54 -6.35
CA THR A 60 14.96 16.45 -4.97
C THR A 60 14.33 15.10 -4.63
N SER A 61 14.37 14.13 -5.56
CA SER A 61 13.70 12.84 -5.42
C SER A 61 14.10 12.04 -4.16
N THR A 62 15.33 12.22 -3.68
CA THR A 62 15.83 11.53 -2.48
C THR A 62 15.41 12.18 -1.16
N ILE A 63 14.90 13.42 -1.19
CA ILE A 63 14.57 14.22 0.01
C ILE A 63 13.14 14.78 0.02
N GLU A 64 12.34 14.47 -0.99
CA GLU A 64 10.99 15.02 -1.17
C GLU A 64 10.06 14.78 0.02
N VAL A 65 10.14 13.61 0.67
CA VAL A 65 9.33 13.31 1.86
C VAL A 65 9.70 14.24 3.01
N SER A 66 11.00 14.50 3.20
CA SER A 66 11.49 15.42 4.23
C SER A 66 11.11 16.87 3.95
N LEU A 67 11.22 17.30 2.69
CA LEU A 67 10.81 18.64 2.26
C LEU A 67 9.30 18.85 2.48
N ILE A 68 8.48 17.88 2.07
CA ILE A 68 7.02 17.95 2.23
C ILE A 68 6.65 17.98 3.72
N ASP A 69 7.21 17.09 4.54
CA ASP A 69 6.87 16.98 5.97
C ASP A 69 7.05 18.28 6.76
N ILE A 70 8.00 19.13 6.34
CA ILE A 70 8.27 20.44 6.97
C ILE A 70 7.52 21.57 6.26
N LEU A 71 7.66 21.67 4.94
CA LEU A 71 7.25 22.87 4.19
C LEU A 71 5.76 22.95 3.90
N VAL A 72 5.04 21.83 4.04
CA VAL A 72 3.57 21.81 3.92
C VAL A 72 2.86 22.44 5.11
N GLU A 73 3.58 22.58 6.23
CA GLU A 73 3.05 23.16 7.46
C GLU A 73 3.17 24.68 7.48
N GLN A 74 2.36 25.33 8.32
CA GLN A 74 2.48 26.75 8.58
C GLN A 74 3.78 27.05 9.37
N PRO A 75 4.46 28.18 9.09
CA PRO A 75 4.04 29.29 8.22
C PRO A 75 4.45 29.13 6.74
N TYR A 76 5.19 28.08 6.39
CA TYR A 76 5.87 27.97 5.10
C TYR A 76 4.90 27.88 3.93
N TYR A 77 3.85 27.07 4.07
CA TYR A 77 2.91 26.84 2.98
C TYR A 77 2.03 28.06 2.65
N ALA A 78 1.88 29.01 3.58
CA ALA A 78 1.19 30.27 3.28
C ALA A 78 1.99 31.19 2.33
N ASP A 79 3.30 31.00 2.21
CA ASP A 79 4.10 31.73 1.25
C ASP A 79 3.93 31.17 -0.17
N THR A 80 3.58 32.04 -1.12
CA THR A 80 3.26 31.65 -2.51
C THR A 80 4.48 31.09 -3.26
N GLU A 81 5.68 31.57 -2.97
CA GLU A 81 6.90 31.11 -3.62
C GLU A 81 7.26 29.70 -3.13
N ILE A 82 7.23 29.50 -1.81
CA ILE A 82 7.49 28.19 -1.20
C ILE A 82 6.44 27.17 -1.65
N SER A 83 5.16 27.51 -1.56
CA SER A 83 4.07 26.58 -1.93
C SER A 83 4.10 26.21 -3.41
N ASN A 84 4.39 27.15 -4.32
CA ASN A 84 4.49 26.82 -5.75
C ASN A 84 5.70 25.94 -6.06
N TRP A 85 6.85 26.19 -5.44
CA TRP A 85 8.00 25.31 -5.56
C TRP A 85 7.69 23.92 -4.98
N LEU A 86 7.04 23.86 -3.82
CA LEU A 86 6.71 22.60 -3.15
C LEU A 86 5.75 21.74 -3.98
N LYS A 87 4.80 22.33 -4.71
CA LYS A 87 3.95 21.60 -5.68
C LYS A 87 4.76 20.87 -6.73
N SER A 88 5.86 21.47 -7.22
CA SER A 88 6.74 20.79 -8.19
C SER A 88 7.47 19.59 -7.58
N VAL A 89 7.91 19.69 -6.32
CA VAL A 89 8.48 18.57 -5.56
C VAL A 89 7.42 17.48 -5.32
N CYS A 90 6.18 17.88 -5.06
CA CYS A 90 5.06 16.97 -4.81
C CYS A 90 4.74 16.06 -6.00
N ILE A 91 5.06 16.46 -7.24
CA ILE A 91 4.83 15.61 -8.43
C ILE A 91 5.56 14.27 -8.31
N ASN A 92 6.83 14.28 -7.88
CA ASN A 92 7.62 13.07 -7.69
C ASN A 92 7.10 12.24 -6.51
N TYR A 93 6.58 12.90 -5.48
CA TYR A 93 5.95 12.22 -4.35
C TYR A 93 4.65 11.51 -4.77
N ILE A 94 3.80 12.17 -5.57
CA ILE A 94 2.55 11.63 -6.13
C ILE A 94 2.83 10.42 -7.02
N SER A 95 3.85 10.47 -7.88
CA SER A 95 4.12 9.42 -8.85
C SER A 95 4.36 8.04 -8.22
N LYS A 96 4.93 8.01 -7.00
CA LYS A 96 5.12 6.77 -6.22
C LYS A 96 3.83 6.01 -5.97
N PHE A 97 2.72 6.72 -5.86
CA PHE A 97 1.42 6.15 -5.56
C PHE A 97 0.59 5.84 -6.80
N ASN A 98 1.14 6.01 -8.01
CA ASN A 98 0.40 5.65 -9.21
C ASN A 98 0.32 4.12 -9.40
N ASP A 99 1.39 3.41 -9.04
CA ASP A 99 1.45 1.94 -9.15
C ASP A 99 1.37 1.23 -7.79
N TRP A 100 1.28 2.00 -6.70
CA TRP A 100 1.31 1.46 -5.34
C TRP A 100 0.22 2.05 -4.45
N PRO A 101 -0.39 1.22 -3.57
CA PRO A 101 -1.32 1.70 -2.56
C PRO A 101 -0.71 2.75 -1.63
N MET A 102 -1.39 3.89 -1.49
CA MET A 102 -1.01 5.01 -0.65
C MET A 102 -1.27 4.68 0.82
N SER A 103 -0.29 4.92 1.68
CA SER A 103 -0.50 4.94 3.14
C SER A 103 -1.38 6.13 3.54
N LEU A 104 -1.99 6.08 4.72
CA LEU A 104 -2.71 7.22 5.25
C LEU A 104 -1.78 8.44 5.35
N GLN A 105 -2.22 9.56 4.80
CA GLN A 105 -1.45 10.81 4.78
C GLN A 105 -1.97 11.81 5.81
N LYS A 106 -1.12 12.77 6.20
CA LYS A 106 -1.56 13.94 6.98
C LYS A 106 -2.46 14.84 6.12
N ASP A 107 -3.42 15.51 6.75
CA ASP A 107 -4.32 16.47 6.09
C ASP A 107 -3.57 17.54 5.29
N SER A 108 -2.47 18.07 5.84
CA SER A 108 -1.62 19.06 5.16
C SER A 108 -1.01 18.51 3.87
N VAL A 109 -0.54 17.26 3.88
CA VAL A 109 0.01 16.58 2.70
C VAL A 109 -1.08 16.32 1.66
N ILE A 110 -2.26 15.86 2.07
CA ILE A 110 -3.42 15.70 1.17
C ILE A 110 -3.80 17.04 0.54
N ASN A 111 -3.81 18.13 1.31
CA ASN A 111 -4.07 19.47 0.80
C ASN A 111 -3.08 19.88 -0.30
N LEU A 112 -1.79 19.64 -0.07
CA LEU A 112 -0.72 19.89 -1.04
C LEU A 112 -0.92 19.06 -2.32
N MET A 113 -1.29 17.78 -2.20
CA MET A 113 -1.58 16.96 -3.37
C MET A 113 -2.74 17.53 -4.18
N ILE A 114 -3.85 17.88 -3.53
CA ILE A 114 -5.01 18.50 -4.19
C ILE A 114 -4.60 19.82 -4.88
N ASP A 115 -3.84 20.68 -4.20
CA ASP A 115 -3.33 21.91 -4.79
C ASP A 115 -2.39 21.66 -5.97
N THR A 116 -1.61 20.59 -5.94
CA THR A 116 -0.71 20.18 -7.02
C THR A 116 -1.51 19.74 -8.24
N PHE A 117 -2.54 18.90 -8.07
CA PHE A 117 -3.43 18.50 -9.15
C PHE A 117 -4.23 19.68 -9.73
N GLN A 118 -4.66 20.62 -8.88
CA GLN A 118 -5.35 21.83 -9.34
C GLN A 118 -4.42 22.74 -10.16
N HIS A 119 -3.14 22.81 -9.78
CA HIS A 119 -2.14 23.61 -10.49
C HIS A 119 -1.66 22.95 -11.78
N TYR A 120 -1.61 21.62 -11.83
CA TYR A 120 -1.19 20.83 -13.00
C TYR A 120 -2.29 19.82 -13.40
N PRO A 121 -3.34 20.24 -14.13
CA PRO A 121 -4.47 19.38 -14.48
C PRO A 121 -4.11 18.14 -15.30
N ASP A 122 -3.04 18.18 -16.09
CA ASP A 122 -2.56 17.01 -16.86
C ASP A 122 -2.22 15.81 -15.96
N LEU A 123 -1.91 16.07 -14.67
CA LEU A 123 -1.61 15.03 -13.69
C LEU A 123 -2.82 14.15 -13.34
N PHE A 124 -4.06 14.61 -13.58
CA PHE A 124 -5.26 13.78 -13.38
C PHE A 124 -5.21 12.46 -14.15
N PHE A 125 -4.57 12.47 -15.31
CA PHE A 125 -4.49 11.29 -16.20
C PHE A 125 -3.11 10.67 -16.19
N ASN A 126 -2.04 11.47 -16.05
CA ASN A 126 -0.68 10.93 -15.95
C ASN A 126 -0.46 10.14 -14.65
N TYR A 127 -1.13 10.56 -13.56
CA TYR A 127 -1.06 9.89 -12.26
C TYR A 127 -2.46 9.60 -11.73
N ASN A 128 -3.32 9.02 -12.58
CA ASN A 128 -4.73 8.83 -12.29
C ASN A 128 -4.99 8.02 -11.02
N SER A 129 -4.27 6.92 -10.83
CA SER A 129 -4.44 6.09 -9.65
C SER A 129 -4.01 6.81 -8.37
N ALA A 130 -2.98 7.65 -8.43
CA ALA A 130 -2.58 8.50 -7.30
C ALA A 130 -3.65 9.57 -7.01
N PHE A 131 -4.19 10.22 -8.03
CA PHE A 131 -5.28 11.19 -7.90
C PHE A 131 -6.50 10.58 -7.21
N ILE A 132 -6.97 9.41 -7.67
CA ILE A 132 -8.13 8.73 -7.11
C ILE A 132 -7.91 8.37 -5.63
N GLN A 133 -6.70 7.93 -5.26
CA GLN A 133 -6.35 7.67 -3.87
C GLN A 133 -6.35 8.95 -3.01
N THR A 134 -5.84 10.07 -3.53
CA THR A 134 -5.89 11.36 -2.85
C THR A 134 -7.34 11.77 -2.57
N ILE A 135 -8.23 11.65 -3.56
CA ILE A 135 -9.66 11.96 -3.40
C ILE A 135 -10.32 11.04 -2.38
N SER A 136 -10.07 9.74 -2.45
CA SER A 136 -10.58 8.76 -1.48
C SER A 136 -10.21 9.14 -0.04
N GLN A 137 -8.92 9.41 0.22
CA GLN A 137 -8.49 9.80 1.57
C GLN A 137 -9.09 11.14 2.00
N ALA A 138 -9.14 12.13 1.11
CA ALA A 138 -9.68 13.45 1.40
C ALA A 138 -11.20 13.48 1.66
N ILE A 139 -11.95 12.46 1.22
CA ILE A 139 -13.40 12.39 1.42
C ILE A 139 -13.76 11.52 2.63
N TYR A 140 -13.01 10.44 2.87
CA TYR A 140 -13.40 9.39 3.81
C TYR A 140 -12.45 9.17 4.99
N GLU A 141 -11.20 9.63 4.92
CA GLU A 141 -10.18 9.38 5.97
C GLU A 141 -9.81 10.65 6.75
N THR A 142 -10.00 11.83 6.16
CA THR A 142 -9.79 13.11 6.86
C THR A 142 -11.03 13.53 7.64
N ASN A 143 -10.82 14.25 8.75
CA ASN A 143 -11.87 14.93 9.51
C ASN A 143 -11.94 16.44 9.20
N SER A 144 -11.19 16.92 8.21
CA SER A 144 -11.15 18.34 7.86
C SER A 144 -12.41 18.79 7.11
N GLU A 145 -13.11 19.75 7.70
CA GLU A 145 -14.29 20.39 7.10
C GLU A 145 -13.96 21.17 5.81
N GLU A 146 -12.70 21.56 5.62
CA GLU A 146 -12.25 22.31 4.43
C GLU A 146 -11.77 21.39 3.30
N LEU A 147 -11.11 20.27 3.63
CA LEU A 147 -10.52 19.39 2.62
C LEU A 147 -11.57 18.62 1.83
N LYS A 148 -12.62 18.14 2.50
CA LYS A 148 -13.64 17.33 1.82
C LYS A 148 -14.36 18.11 0.71
N PRO A 149 -14.88 19.34 0.93
CA PRO A 149 -15.44 20.15 -0.17
C PRO A 149 -14.43 20.43 -1.29
N LYS A 150 -13.16 20.66 -0.95
CA LYS A 150 -12.10 20.91 -1.93
C LYS A 150 -11.83 19.69 -2.81
N ALA A 151 -11.79 18.50 -2.21
CA ALA A 151 -11.64 17.22 -2.91
C ALA A 151 -12.83 16.93 -3.85
N ILE A 152 -14.06 17.20 -3.39
CA ILE A 152 -15.26 17.08 -4.22
C ILE A 152 -15.17 18.02 -5.43
N ALA A 153 -14.81 19.28 -5.22
CA ALA A 153 -14.73 20.28 -6.29
C ALA A 153 -13.69 19.92 -7.37
N ILE A 154 -12.51 19.42 -6.97
CA ILE A 154 -11.49 18.99 -7.94
C ILE A 154 -11.88 17.70 -8.65
N TYR A 155 -12.57 16.77 -7.98
CA TYR A 155 -13.09 15.57 -8.63
C TYR A 155 -14.20 15.90 -9.64
N ASP A 156 -15.10 16.83 -9.31
CA ASP A 156 -16.10 17.34 -10.25
C ASP A 156 -15.46 18.00 -11.48
N HIS A 157 -14.29 18.62 -11.33
CA HIS A 157 -13.53 19.14 -12.46
C HIS A 157 -12.96 18.02 -13.33
N TYR A 158 -12.37 16.98 -12.72
CA TYR A 158 -11.92 15.77 -13.39
C TYR A 158 -13.05 15.09 -14.18
N LEU A 159 -14.25 14.97 -13.60
CA LEU A 159 -15.41 14.37 -14.26
C LEU A 159 -15.90 15.15 -15.48
N LYS A 160 -15.60 16.45 -15.58
CA LYS A 160 -15.96 17.30 -16.75
C LYS A 160 -14.99 17.16 -17.92
N SER A 161 -13.90 16.42 -17.77
CA SER A 161 -12.94 16.19 -18.87
C SER A 161 -13.57 15.40 -20.02
N SER A 162 -13.10 15.61 -21.24
CA SER A 162 -13.56 14.83 -22.40
C SER A 162 -13.27 13.33 -22.28
N GLN A 163 -12.28 12.93 -21.46
CA GLN A 163 -11.90 11.54 -21.26
C GLN A 163 -12.86 10.81 -20.31
N THR A 164 -13.34 11.48 -19.27
CA THR A 164 -14.24 10.91 -18.24
C THR A 164 -15.71 11.00 -18.62
N GLN A 165 -16.11 12.04 -19.37
CA GLN A 165 -17.51 12.30 -19.72
C GLN A 165 -18.28 11.10 -20.31
N PRO A 166 -17.72 10.29 -21.24
CA PRO A 166 -18.43 9.11 -21.75
C PRO A 166 -18.79 8.09 -20.67
N TYR A 167 -17.98 7.97 -19.62
CA TYR A 167 -18.19 7.03 -18.52
C TYR A 167 -19.11 7.60 -17.43
N VAL A 168 -19.11 8.93 -17.25
CA VAL A 168 -20.07 9.62 -16.36
C VAL A 168 -21.51 9.45 -16.82
N GLN A 169 -21.72 9.26 -18.12
CA GLN A 169 -23.03 9.09 -18.75
C GLN A 169 -23.52 7.62 -18.75
N MET A 170 -22.70 6.68 -18.26
CA MET A 170 -23.11 5.28 -18.15
C MET A 170 -24.11 5.11 -17.01
N ASP A 171 -25.06 4.19 -17.20
CA ASP A 171 -26.09 3.89 -16.20
C ASP A 171 -25.51 3.42 -14.86
N ASP A 172 -24.29 2.87 -14.87
CA ASP A 172 -23.61 2.35 -13.68
C ASP A 172 -22.98 3.46 -12.80
N PHE A 173 -22.82 4.69 -13.30
CA PHE A 173 -22.07 5.75 -12.60
C PHE A 173 -22.83 6.34 -11.41
N GLY A 174 -22.11 6.50 -10.29
CA GLY A 174 -22.63 7.08 -9.06
C GLY A 174 -23.75 6.26 -8.45
N HIS A 175 -24.92 6.88 -8.25
CA HIS A 175 -26.14 6.20 -7.81
C HIS A 175 -27.11 6.01 -9.00
N TYR A 176 -26.65 5.25 -9.98
CA TYR A 176 -27.36 4.81 -11.19
C TYR A 176 -28.08 5.92 -12.00
N GLY A 177 -27.38 6.49 -12.99
CA GLY A 177 -28.01 7.27 -14.08
C GLY A 177 -28.31 8.75 -13.80
N ASN A 178 -27.70 9.36 -12.77
CA ASN A 178 -27.88 10.78 -12.47
C ASN A 178 -26.70 11.68 -12.93
N ASN A 179 -25.69 11.10 -13.61
CA ASN A 179 -24.46 11.74 -14.08
C ASN A 179 -23.70 12.48 -12.95
N LYS A 180 -23.86 12.04 -11.70
CA LYS A 180 -23.28 12.67 -10.51
C LYS A 180 -22.77 11.63 -9.54
N THR A 181 -21.77 12.03 -8.76
CA THR A 181 -21.30 11.24 -7.63
C THR A 181 -22.31 11.26 -6.50
N ASP A 182 -22.36 10.16 -5.74
CA ASP A 182 -23.05 10.05 -4.48
C ASP A 182 -22.03 9.79 -3.37
N TRP A 183 -21.52 10.85 -2.76
CA TRP A 183 -20.51 10.76 -1.71
C TRP A 183 -21.05 10.24 -0.37
N LEU A 184 -22.38 10.14 -0.20
CA LEU A 184 -23.01 9.63 1.02
C LEU A 184 -23.04 8.10 1.01
N ASP A 185 -23.21 7.49 -0.16
CA ASP A 185 -23.18 6.04 -0.33
C ASP A 185 -21.77 5.55 -0.71
N LYS A 186 -21.10 4.84 0.22
CA LYS A 186 -19.79 4.23 -0.05
C LYS A 186 -19.83 3.09 -1.07
N ASN A 187 -21.01 2.60 -1.43
CA ASN A 187 -21.22 1.57 -2.46
C ASN A 187 -21.58 2.16 -3.83
N ALA A 188 -21.84 3.46 -3.94
CA ALA A 188 -22.03 4.11 -5.23
C ALA A 188 -20.73 4.10 -6.05
N ALA A 189 -20.83 3.79 -7.35
CA ALA A 189 -19.69 3.65 -8.25
C ALA A 189 -19.18 5.04 -8.69
N ASN A 190 -18.59 5.77 -7.74
CA ASN A 190 -18.17 7.15 -7.91
C ASN A 190 -16.83 7.30 -8.64
N TYR A 191 -15.95 6.29 -8.55
CA TYR A 191 -14.58 6.38 -9.04
C TYR A 191 -14.46 5.88 -10.47
N ILE A 192 -13.80 6.68 -11.31
CA ILE A 192 -13.43 6.32 -12.69
C ILE A 192 -11.91 6.29 -12.74
N ILE A 193 -11.33 5.12 -12.95
CA ILE A 193 -9.89 4.89 -13.01
C ILE A 193 -9.49 4.48 -14.43
N PHE A 194 -8.46 5.09 -14.99
CA PHE A 194 -7.89 4.73 -16.29
C PHE A 194 -6.72 3.76 -16.13
N SER A 195 -6.57 2.84 -17.09
CA SER A 195 -5.44 1.93 -17.10
C SER A 195 -4.12 2.64 -17.35
N SER A 196 -3.06 2.14 -16.70
CA SER A 196 -1.69 2.61 -16.91
C SER A 196 -1.27 2.38 -18.37
N ASN A 197 -0.63 3.39 -18.98
CA ASN A 197 0.07 3.36 -20.27
C ASN A 197 -0.78 3.47 -21.56
N GLU A 198 -2.05 3.10 -21.56
CA GLU A 198 -2.97 3.35 -22.68
C GLU A 198 -4.36 3.58 -22.10
N ASN A 199 -5.03 4.71 -22.38
CA ASN A 199 -6.38 5.06 -21.87
C ASN A 199 -7.49 4.20 -22.51
N PHE A 200 -7.23 2.91 -22.64
CA PHE A 200 -8.00 1.95 -23.41
C PHE A 200 -8.94 1.15 -22.52
N TYR A 201 -8.53 0.87 -21.28
CA TYR A 201 -9.38 0.30 -20.25
C TYR A 201 -9.74 1.35 -19.20
N VAL A 202 -10.98 1.29 -18.74
CA VAL A 202 -11.49 2.12 -17.65
C VAL A 202 -12.21 1.25 -16.65
N MET A 203 -11.87 1.43 -15.37
CA MET A 203 -12.51 0.72 -14.26
C MET A 203 -13.38 1.71 -13.50
N MET A 204 -14.64 1.33 -13.26
CA MET A 204 -15.56 2.09 -12.43
C MET A 204 -15.90 1.28 -11.19
N LEU A 205 -15.75 1.90 -10.02
CA LEU A 205 -15.93 1.22 -8.73
C LEU A 205 -16.31 2.18 -7.60
N SER A 206 -16.75 1.60 -6.50
CA SER A 206 -17.16 2.30 -5.29
C SER A 206 -16.01 2.48 -4.30
N GLN A 207 -16.24 3.26 -3.23
CA GLN A 207 -15.25 3.46 -2.17
C GLN A 207 -14.91 2.16 -1.45
N ASN A 208 -15.91 1.36 -1.11
CA ASN A 208 -15.68 0.10 -0.39
C ASN A 208 -14.82 -0.85 -1.24
N VAL A 209 -15.16 -0.99 -2.52
CA VAL A 209 -14.41 -1.82 -3.47
C VAL A 209 -12.98 -1.29 -3.66
N LEU A 210 -12.80 0.03 -3.75
CA LEU A 210 -11.48 0.65 -3.89
C LEU A 210 -10.59 0.30 -2.70
N THR A 211 -11.09 0.52 -1.48
CA THR A 211 -10.34 0.22 -0.25
C THR A 211 -9.99 -1.27 -0.16
N GLU A 212 -10.94 -2.15 -0.45
CA GLU A 212 -10.75 -3.60 -0.43
C GLU A 212 -9.73 -4.08 -1.46
N MET A 213 -9.73 -3.52 -2.67
CA MET A 213 -8.77 -3.91 -3.71
C MET A 213 -7.36 -3.38 -3.45
N LEU A 214 -7.22 -2.19 -2.86
CA LEU A 214 -5.93 -1.62 -2.48
C LEU A 214 -5.29 -2.33 -1.28
N LYS A 215 -6.11 -2.63 -0.26
CA LYS A 215 -5.68 -3.24 1.01
C LYS A 215 -6.70 -4.31 1.41
N PRO A 216 -6.66 -5.50 0.80
CA PRO A 216 -7.64 -6.53 1.06
C PRO A 216 -7.60 -6.96 2.52
N ASN A 217 -8.77 -7.04 3.13
CA ASN A 217 -8.88 -7.62 4.45
C ASN A 217 -8.75 -9.15 4.32
N LEU A 218 -7.58 -9.65 4.70
CA LEU A 218 -7.16 -11.03 4.54
C LEU A 218 -7.89 -12.01 5.47
N THR A 219 -8.85 -11.55 6.29
CA THR A 219 -9.61 -12.37 7.24
C THR A 219 -10.93 -12.88 6.70
N GLU A 220 -11.51 -12.20 5.70
CA GLU A 220 -12.83 -12.53 5.18
C GLU A 220 -12.74 -13.54 4.03
N LYS A 221 -13.28 -14.74 4.28
CA LYS A 221 -13.31 -15.86 3.32
C LYS A 221 -14.06 -15.53 2.01
N ALA A 222 -14.92 -14.51 1.99
CA ALA A 222 -15.91 -14.29 0.93
C ALA A 222 -15.81 -12.94 0.18
N GLN A 223 -14.69 -12.22 0.26
CA GLN A 223 -14.59 -10.95 -0.48
C GLN A 223 -14.59 -11.16 -2.00
N VAL A 224 -15.28 -10.32 -2.74
CA VAL A 224 -15.41 -10.48 -4.19
C VAL A 224 -14.59 -9.38 -4.86
N LEU A 225 -13.42 -9.71 -5.40
CA LEU A 225 -12.51 -8.73 -6.03
C LEU A 225 -13.01 -8.21 -7.38
N ASN A 226 -14.14 -8.72 -7.88
CA ASN A 226 -14.69 -8.37 -9.20
C ASN A 226 -15.97 -7.52 -9.10
N GLN A 227 -16.18 -6.82 -7.98
CA GLN A 227 -17.26 -5.86 -7.78
C GLN A 227 -16.96 -4.50 -8.42
N PHE A 228 -16.51 -4.50 -9.67
CA PHE A 228 -16.24 -3.30 -10.45
C PHE A 228 -16.82 -3.47 -11.86
N PHE A 229 -17.10 -2.35 -12.52
CA PHE A 229 -17.39 -2.33 -13.94
C PHE A 229 -16.10 -2.08 -14.71
N LEU A 230 -15.87 -2.86 -15.77
CA LEU A 230 -14.69 -2.73 -16.61
C LEU A 230 -15.12 -2.39 -18.02
N TYR A 231 -14.59 -1.31 -18.56
CA TYR A 231 -14.89 -0.87 -19.91
C TYR A 231 -13.64 -0.96 -20.77
N GLN A 232 -13.84 -1.41 -22.00
CA GLN A 232 -12.85 -1.32 -23.07
C GLN A 232 -13.45 -0.48 -24.20
N GLN A 233 -12.91 0.71 -24.43
CA GLN A 233 -13.48 1.67 -25.39
C GLN A 233 -15.00 1.87 -25.20
N GLN A 234 -15.46 2.10 -23.97
CA GLN A 234 -16.87 2.28 -23.59
C GLN A 234 -17.76 1.03 -23.67
N ASN A 235 -17.26 -0.13 -24.14
CA ASN A 235 -17.99 -1.38 -24.04
C ASN A 235 -17.79 -1.99 -22.66
N ASN A 236 -18.88 -2.22 -21.93
CA ASN A 236 -18.85 -2.90 -20.63
C ASN A 236 -18.50 -4.38 -20.83
N LEU A 237 -17.41 -4.82 -20.20
CA LEU A 237 -16.91 -6.19 -20.25
C LEU A 237 -17.51 -7.02 -19.13
N THR A 238 -17.85 -8.26 -19.45
CA THR A 238 -18.30 -9.24 -18.47
C THR A 238 -17.11 -10.01 -17.90
N GLN A 239 -17.31 -10.69 -16.78
CA GLN A 239 -16.26 -11.49 -16.14
C GLN A 239 -15.75 -12.66 -17.01
N ALA A 240 -16.49 -13.05 -18.06
CA ALA A 240 -16.04 -14.03 -19.03
C ALA A 240 -15.01 -13.47 -20.02
N ASP A 241 -14.93 -12.15 -20.16
CA ASP A 241 -14.13 -11.48 -21.20
C ASP A 241 -12.69 -11.20 -20.76
N TYR A 242 -12.35 -11.40 -19.47
CA TYR A 242 -11.03 -11.07 -18.93
C TYR A 242 -10.60 -11.97 -17.78
N GLN A 243 -9.28 -11.99 -17.53
CA GLN A 243 -8.67 -12.64 -16.38
C GLN A 243 -8.20 -11.57 -15.39
N LEU A 244 -8.60 -11.70 -14.11
CA LEU A 244 -8.29 -10.70 -13.08
C LEU A 244 -6.79 -10.46 -12.91
N GLU A 245 -5.98 -11.51 -12.98
CA GLU A 245 -4.53 -11.36 -12.88
C GLU A 245 -3.98 -10.47 -13.99
N ASP A 246 -4.42 -10.67 -15.24
CA ASP A 246 -3.98 -9.86 -16.37
C ASP A 246 -4.42 -8.39 -16.23
N ILE A 247 -5.69 -8.17 -15.85
CA ILE A 247 -6.24 -6.83 -15.62
C ILE A 247 -5.43 -6.08 -14.57
N PHE A 248 -5.17 -6.69 -13.41
CA PHE A 248 -4.44 -6.00 -12.36
C PHE A 248 -2.95 -5.90 -12.64
N LYS A 249 -2.32 -6.92 -13.21
CA LYS A 249 -0.88 -6.89 -13.49
C LYS A 249 -0.52 -5.90 -14.59
N ASN A 250 -1.31 -5.89 -15.66
CA ASN A 250 -0.91 -5.22 -16.91
C ASN A 250 -1.72 -3.95 -17.20
N LYS A 251 -2.92 -3.77 -16.62
CA LYS A 251 -3.79 -2.60 -16.88
C LYS A 251 -3.96 -1.69 -15.67
N PHE A 252 -4.16 -2.25 -14.49
CA PHE A 252 -4.37 -1.52 -13.23
C PHE A 252 -3.40 -2.01 -12.14
N SER A 253 -2.11 -1.76 -12.37
CA SER A 253 -0.96 -2.17 -11.52
C SER A 253 -1.16 -1.87 -10.03
N ILE A 254 -1.83 -0.76 -9.71
CA ILE A 254 -2.14 -0.36 -8.33
C ILE A 254 -2.84 -1.46 -7.51
N PHE A 255 -3.67 -2.30 -8.15
CA PHE A 255 -4.40 -3.38 -7.47
C PHE A 255 -3.63 -4.71 -7.44
N TYR A 256 -2.53 -4.83 -8.17
CA TYR A 256 -1.83 -6.10 -8.32
C TYR A 256 -1.23 -6.59 -7.00
N SER A 257 -0.62 -5.68 -6.21
CA SER A 257 -0.03 -6.04 -4.92
C SER A 257 -1.08 -6.54 -3.92
N GLY A 258 -2.27 -5.92 -3.89
CA GLY A 258 -3.43 -6.37 -3.13
C GLY A 258 -3.92 -7.75 -3.59
N TYR A 259 -4.17 -7.90 -4.89
CA TYR A 259 -4.57 -9.17 -5.50
C TYR A 259 -3.60 -10.30 -5.16
N GLN A 260 -2.29 -10.10 -5.35
CA GLN A 260 -1.27 -11.09 -5.04
C GLN A 260 -1.23 -11.44 -3.55
N SER A 261 -1.36 -10.45 -2.65
CA SER A 261 -1.39 -10.69 -1.21
C SER A 261 -2.56 -11.59 -0.83
N ARG A 262 -3.70 -11.40 -1.48
CA ARG A 262 -4.87 -12.25 -1.29
C ARG A 262 -4.70 -13.66 -1.85
N GLN A 263 -4.12 -13.81 -3.05
CA GLN A 263 -3.81 -15.14 -3.58
C GLN A 263 -2.85 -15.90 -2.67
N ARG A 264 -1.84 -15.22 -2.11
CA ARG A 264 -0.91 -15.81 -1.14
C ARG A 264 -1.61 -16.29 0.12
N ILE A 265 -2.46 -15.45 0.75
CA ILE A 265 -3.14 -15.88 1.99
C ILE A 265 -4.15 -17.00 1.72
N ASN A 266 -4.90 -16.95 0.62
CA ASN A 266 -5.87 -17.99 0.28
C ASN A 266 -5.18 -19.34 0.06
N THR A 267 -4.06 -19.34 -0.67
CA THR A 267 -3.27 -20.55 -0.90
C THR A 267 -2.66 -21.07 0.40
N PHE A 268 -2.20 -20.17 1.27
CA PHE A 268 -1.69 -20.55 2.59
C PHE A 268 -2.80 -21.10 3.51
N ASN A 269 -4.00 -20.53 3.49
CA ASN A 269 -5.14 -21.05 4.25
C ASN A 269 -5.53 -22.46 3.78
N ARG A 270 -5.48 -22.74 2.46
CA ARG A 270 -5.65 -24.10 1.94
C ARG A 270 -4.57 -25.07 2.47
N LEU A 271 -3.33 -24.61 2.62
CA LEU A 271 -2.29 -25.40 3.28
C LEU A 271 -2.62 -25.65 4.76
N LEU A 272 -3.13 -24.66 5.49
CA LEU A 272 -3.57 -24.85 6.88
C LEU A 272 -4.75 -25.83 6.98
N GLU A 273 -5.66 -25.83 6.00
CA GLU A 273 -6.76 -26.82 5.92
C GLU A 273 -6.21 -28.24 5.71
N LEU A 274 -5.17 -28.42 4.89
CA LEU A 274 -4.47 -29.71 4.76
C LEU A 274 -3.82 -30.19 6.07
N LEU A 275 -3.50 -29.27 6.98
CA LEU A 275 -2.97 -29.62 8.29
C LEU A 275 -4.02 -30.20 9.24
N ASP A 276 -5.32 -30.12 8.91
CA ASP A 276 -6.41 -30.67 9.71
C ASP A 276 -6.28 -30.30 11.20
N LEU A 277 -6.01 -29.02 11.47
CA LEU A 277 -5.67 -28.52 12.81
C LEU A 277 -6.86 -28.58 13.79
N GLY A 278 -8.08 -28.75 13.29
CA GLY A 278 -9.31 -28.48 14.02
C GLY A 278 -9.59 -26.98 14.17
N GLU A 279 -10.82 -26.61 14.48
CA GLU A 279 -11.31 -25.21 14.45
C GLU A 279 -10.44 -24.26 15.30
N THR A 280 -10.20 -24.61 16.57
CA THR A 280 -9.46 -23.74 17.51
C THR A 280 -8.01 -23.49 17.09
N LEU A 281 -7.25 -24.52 16.72
CA LEU A 281 -5.86 -24.34 16.28
C LEU A 281 -5.79 -23.68 14.91
N GLN A 282 -6.75 -23.97 14.03
CA GLN A 282 -6.80 -23.34 12.71
C GLN A 282 -6.99 -21.81 12.83
N ASP A 283 -7.90 -21.36 13.69
CA ASP A 283 -8.09 -19.95 13.96
C ASP A 283 -6.83 -19.30 14.56
N LEU A 284 -6.17 -19.98 15.50
CA LEU A 284 -4.90 -19.50 16.07
C LEU A 284 -3.80 -19.32 15.02
N PHE A 285 -3.64 -20.29 14.11
CA PHE A 285 -2.64 -20.20 13.03
C PHE A 285 -2.97 -19.06 12.06
N ILE A 286 -4.25 -18.89 11.71
CA ILE A 286 -4.72 -17.80 10.85
C ILE A 286 -4.49 -16.44 11.52
N GLU A 287 -4.86 -16.28 12.80
CA GLU A 287 -4.64 -15.02 13.54
C GLU A 287 -3.15 -14.67 13.63
N ALA A 288 -2.29 -15.65 13.86
CA ALA A 288 -0.84 -15.43 13.94
C ALA A 288 -0.21 -14.98 12.59
N THR A 289 -0.90 -15.10 11.45
CA THR A 289 -0.44 -14.49 10.19
C THR A 289 -0.63 -12.96 10.14
N LYS A 290 -1.45 -12.41 11.05
CA LYS A 290 -1.86 -11.00 11.07
C LYS A 290 -1.04 -10.15 12.03
N THR A 291 -0.32 -10.78 12.94
CA THR A 291 0.42 -10.10 14.01
C THR A 291 1.92 -10.43 13.93
N SER A 292 2.75 -9.49 14.37
CA SER A 292 4.19 -9.72 14.51
C SER A 292 4.54 -10.47 15.80
N ILE A 293 3.63 -10.43 16.79
CA ILE A 293 3.74 -11.03 18.11
C ILE A 293 2.38 -11.65 18.48
N SER A 294 2.39 -12.93 18.88
CA SER A 294 1.24 -13.63 19.46
C SER A 294 1.37 -13.72 20.98
N ILE A 295 0.26 -13.46 21.67
CA ILE A 295 0.15 -13.73 23.11
C ILE A 295 -0.07 -15.22 23.40
N GLU A 296 -0.70 -15.94 22.46
CA GLU A 296 -0.99 -17.36 22.57
C GLU A 296 0.27 -18.17 22.26
N LYS A 297 0.63 -19.09 23.17
CA LYS A 297 1.82 -19.95 23.08
C LYS A 297 1.40 -21.41 23.08
N LEU A 298 2.12 -22.25 22.33
CA LEU A 298 1.84 -23.68 22.17
C LEU A 298 3.01 -24.53 22.69
N VAL A 299 3.52 -24.18 23.87
CA VAL A 299 4.68 -24.85 24.50
C VAL A 299 4.31 -25.71 25.70
N ASP A 300 3.10 -25.55 26.25
CA ASP A 300 2.65 -26.36 27.36
C ASP A 300 2.47 -27.85 26.96
N PRO A 301 2.52 -28.78 27.92
CA PRO A 301 2.47 -30.21 27.61
C PRO A 301 1.24 -30.67 26.83
N GLU A 302 0.09 -30.02 27.02
CA GLU A 302 -1.15 -30.39 26.32
C GLU A 302 -1.09 -29.96 24.86
N ALA A 303 -0.68 -28.72 24.59
CA ALA A 303 -0.48 -28.20 23.24
C ALA A 303 0.60 -29.00 22.48
N GLN A 304 1.73 -29.33 23.11
CA GLN A 304 2.79 -30.14 22.50
C GLN A 304 2.26 -31.52 22.09
N MET A 305 1.53 -32.21 22.97
CA MET A 305 0.94 -33.52 22.68
C MET A 305 -0.09 -33.45 21.55
N GLN A 306 -0.92 -32.39 21.53
CA GLN A 306 -1.89 -32.18 20.46
C GLN A 306 -1.20 -31.98 19.11
N LEU A 307 -0.17 -31.12 19.06
CA LEU A 307 0.61 -30.88 17.84
C LEU A 307 1.37 -32.13 17.40
N GLU A 308 2.01 -32.88 18.29
CA GLU A 308 2.70 -34.13 17.95
C GLU A 308 1.75 -35.12 17.27
N LYS A 309 0.53 -35.31 17.82
CA LYS A 309 -0.48 -36.17 17.23
C LYS A 309 -0.91 -35.69 15.84
N LEU A 310 -1.08 -34.38 15.65
CA LEU A 310 -1.49 -33.79 14.37
C LEU A 310 -0.44 -33.98 13.28
N PHE A 311 0.84 -33.85 13.63
CA PHE A 311 1.93 -33.91 12.66
C PHE A 311 2.50 -35.32 12.45
N ALA A 312 2.21 -36.28 13.33
CA ALA A 312 2.73 -37.65 13.26
C ALA A 312 2.52 -38.39 11.92
N HIS A 313 1.47 -38.05 11.17
CA HIS A 313 1.18 -38.64 9.85
C HIS A 313 1.66 -37.78 8.67
N LYS A 314 2.26 -36.62 8.95
CA LYS A 314 2.75 -35.65 7.96
C LYS A 314 4.27 -35.68 7.82
N ILE A 315 4.96 -36.13 8.87
CA ILE A 315 6.42 -36.31 8.91
C ILE A 315 6.77 -37.75 9.30
N TYR A 316 7.84 -38.28 8.71
CA TYR A 316 8.50 -39.51 9.15
C TYR A 316 9.81 -39.17 9.87
N GLN A 317 10.03 -39.83 11.00
CA GLN A 317 11.31 -39.77 11.72
C GLN A 317 12.27 -40.84 11.15
N PHE A 318 13.49 -40.43 10.80
CA PHE A 318 14.54 -41.35 10.37
C PHE A 318 15.28 -41.98 11.56
N ILE A 319 16.17 -42.93 11.26
CA ILE A 319 16.94 -43.68 12.25
C ILE A 319 17.91 -42.76 13.02
N GLU A 320 18.30 -41.62 12.44
CA GLU A 320 19.12 -40.62 13.13
C GLU A 320 18.25 -39.66 13.97
N PRO A 321 18.70 -39.29 15.19
CA PRO A 321 18.00 -38.32 16.01
C PRO A 321 17.86 -37.00 15.23
N TYR A 322 16.64 -36.47 15.16
CA TYR A 322 16.32 -35.17 14.55
C TYR A 322 16.36 -35.11 13.02
N ASP A 323 16.49 -36.23 12.31
CA ASP A 323 16.26 -36.29 10.86
C ASP A 323 14.79 -36.60 10.57
N TYR A 324 14.04 -35.58 10.16
CA TYR A 324 12.62 -35.66 9.81
C TYR A 324 12.43 -35.32 8.32
N LYS A 325 11.53 -36.02 7.64
CA LYS A 325 11.08 -35.62 6.30
C LYS A 325 9.57 -35.66 6.20
N LEU A 326 9.03 -34.81 5.33
CA LEU A 326 7.64 -34.90 4.91
C LEU A 326 7.36 -36.29 4.35
N THR A 327 6.16 -36.81 4.62
CA THR A 327 5.69 -38.00 3.90
C THR A 327 5.52 -37.66 2.42
N GLU A 328 5.73 -38.65 1.54
CA GLU A 328 5.55 -38.43 0.08
C GLU A 328 4.13 -37.94 -0.24
N ASN A 329 3.11 -38.51 0.41
CA ASN A 329 1.72 -38.10 0.21
C ASN A 329 1.52 -36.62 0.57
N PHE A 330 1.98 -36.20 1.75
CA PHE A 330 1.82 -34.83 2.20
C PHE A 330 2.65 -33.83 1.37
N TYR A 331 3.84 -34.24 0.92
CA TYR A 331 4.63 -33.48 -0.05
C TYR A 331 3.84 -33.25 -1.35
N GLN A 332 3.23 -34.30 -1.92
CA GLN A 332 2.40 -34.17 -3.12
C GLN A 332 1.17 -33.28 -2.89
N ASP A 333 0.55 -33.33 -1.71
CA ASP A 333 -0.56 -32.44 -1.35
C ASP A 333 -0.15 -30.96 -1.33
N ILE A 334 1.06 -30.65 -0.85
CA ILE A 334 1.65 -29.30 -0.93
C ILE A 334 1.88 -28.91 -2.39
N ILE A 335 2.51 -29.78 -3.19
CA ILE A 335 2.77 -29.53 -4.62
C ILE A 335 1.46 -29.26 -5.38
N ASN A 336 0.40 -30.00 -5.05
CA ASN A 336 -0.94 -29.81 -5.63
C ASN A 336 -1.56 -28.48 -5.21
N THR A 337 -1.49 -28.14 -3.92
CA THR A 337 -2.09 -26.91 -3.35
C THR A 337 -1.49 -25.64 -3.93
N TYR A 338 -0.18 -25.65 -4.18
CA TYR A 338 0.54 -24.51 -4.78
C TYR A 338 0.68 -24.62 -6.31
N GLU A 339 0.00 -25.60 -6.94
CA GLU A 339 -0.01 -25.81 -8.40
C GLU A 339 1.41 -25.96 -9.01
N LEU A 340 2.32 -26.61 -8.29
CA LEU A 340 3.73 -26.70 -8.63
C LEU A 340 4.11 -27.93 -9.47
N LYS A 341 3.16 -28.73 -9.95
CA LYS A 341 3.47 -30.01 -10.66
C LYS A 341 4.46 -29.81 -11.81
N GLU A 342 4.16 -28.83 -12.66
CA GLU A 342 4.92 -28.48 -13.86
C GLU A 342 6.06 -27.48 -13.58
N ALA A 343 6.22 -27.04 -12.33
CA ALA A 343 7.28 -26.11 -11.95
C ALA A 343 8.65 -26.82 -11.94
N THR A 344 9.70 -26.03 -12.18
CA THR A 344 11.08 -26.51 -12.09
C THR A 344 11.46 -26.91 -10.65
N ASP A 345 12.46 -27.77 -10.49
CA ASP A 345 12.94 -28.16 -9.16
C ASP A 345 13.40 -26.96 -8.32
N LYS A 346 13.95 -25.94 -8.99
CA LYS A 346 14.33 -24.68 -8.35
C LYS A 346 13.11 -23.94 -7.78
N GLU A 347 12.05 -23.77 -8.57
CA GLU A 347 10.82 -23.09 -8.11
C GLU A 347 10.13 -23.86 -6.98
N LYS A 348 10.11 -25.20 -7.07
CA LYS A 348 9.63 -26.07 -5.99
C LYS A 348 10.43 -25.85 -4.71
N ALA A 349 11.76 -25.87 -4.80
CA ALA A 349 12.65 -25.64 -3.67
C ALA A 349 12.46 -24.25 -3.06
N GLU A 350 12.40 -23.19 -3.87
CA GLU A 350 12.17 -21.81 -3.39
C GLU A 350 10.83 -21.66 -2.67
N LYS A 351 9.76 -22.29 -3.18
CA LYS A 351 8.45 -22.25 -2.51
C LYS A 351 8.49 -23.00 -1.19
N ILE A 352 8.99 -24.23 -1.18
CA ILE A 352 9.04 -25.07 0.03
C ILE A 352 9.92 -24.40 1.09
N PHE A 353 11.06 -23.83 0.69
CA PHE A 353 11.93 -23.07 1.59
C PHE A 353 11.20 -21.85 2.20
N SER A 354 10.41 -21.14 1.40
CA SER A 354 9.59 -20.03 1.90
C SER A 354 8.53 -20.50 2.91
N LEU A 355 7.92 -21.66 2.69
CA LEU A 355 6.97 -22.26 3.63
C LEU A 355 7.66 -22.69 4.93
N ALA A 356 8.81 -23.37 4.84
CA ALA A 356 9.63 -23.72 6.00
C ALA A 356 9.92 -22.47 6.85
N ALA A 357 10.33 -21.36 6.24
CA ALA A 357 10.57 -20.11 6.95
C ALA A 357 9.32 -19.56 7.70
N VAL A 358 8.12 -19.73 7.14
CA VAL A 358 6.86 -19.38 7.83
C VAL A 358 6.64 -20.26 9.05
N PHE A 359 6.84 -21.57 8.94
CA PHE A 359 6.71 -22.48 10.09
C PHE A 359 7.81 -22.27 11.14
N VAL A 360 9.04 -21.91 10.74
CA VAL A 360 10.07 -21.43 11.66
C VAL A 360 9.57 -20.20 12.42
N LYS A 361 8.93 -19.23 11.73
CA LYS A 361 8.35 -18.07 12.41
C LYS A 361 7.27 -18.46 13.42
N TYR A 362 6.42 -19.45 13.12
CA TYR A 362 5.47 -19.99 14.09
C TYR A 362 6.15 -20.57 15.34
N THR A 363 7.30 -21.23 15.17
CA THR A 363 8.04 -21.81 16.30
C THR A 363 8.76 -20.78 17.18
N SER A 364 8.93 -19.55 16.69
CA SER A 364 9.71 -18.52 17.38
C SER A 364 9.03 -17.98 18.64
N SER A 365 9.82 -17.37 19.54
CA SER A 365 9.33 -16.72 20.76
C SER A 365 8.31 -15.61 20.50
N ALA A 366 8.37 -15.00 19.32
CA ALA A 366 7.42 -13.98 18.91
C ALA A 366 6.01 -14.56 18.69
N ILE A 367 5.88 -15.80 18.19
CA ILE A 367 4.59 -16.39 17.81
C ILE A 367 4.16 -17.47 18.81
N PHE A 368 4.34 -18.76 18.53
CA PHE A 368 3.85 -19.83 19.42
C PHE A 368 4.89 -20.33 20.42
N GLY A 369 6.16 -19.96 20.27
CA GLY A 369 7.22 -20.27 21.22
C GLY A 369 7.37 -19.25 22.35
N THR A 370 8.30 -19.51 23.26
CA THR A 370 8.84 -18.58 24.24
C THR A 370 10.34 -18.40 24.00
N GLU A 371 11.01 -17.57 24.80
CA GLU A 371 12.47 -17.41 24.72
C GLU A 371 13.23 -18.71 25.05
N MET A 372 12.60 -19.63 25.79
CA MET A 372 13.24 -20.85 26.30
C MET A 372 12.72 -22.12 25.62
N GLU A 373 11.52 -22.08 25.04
CA GLU A 373 10.82 -23.26 24.53
C GLU A 373 10.18 -22.99 23.17
N SER A 374 10.12 -24.01 22.32
CA SER A 374 9.44 -23.94 21.02
C SER A 374 8.54 -25.16 20.81
N PRO A 375 7.45 -25.04 20.04
CA PRO A 375 6.62 -26.19 19.68
C PRO A 375 7.42 -27.20 18.85
N ASN A 376 7.63 -28.40 19.39
CA ASN A 376 8.57 -29.37 18.82
C ASN A 376 8.10 -29.88 17.46
N ALA A 377 6.82 -30.24 17.36
CA ALA A 377 6.22 -30.75 16.13
C ALA A 377 6.32 -29.75 14.96
N LEU A 378 6.11 -28.45 15.24
CA LEU A 378 6.25 -27.41 14.22
C LEU A 378 7.69 -27.20 13.78
N ARG A 379 8.65 -27.33 14.72
CA ARG A 379 10.08 -27.23 14.44
C ARG A 379 10.62 -28.41 13.63
N PHE A 380 10.05 -29.59 13.79
CA PHE A 380 10.39 -30.76 12.96
C PHE A 380 9.70 -30.72 11.60
N PHE A 381 8.57 -30.03 11.51
CA PHE A 381 7.84 -29.84 10.26
C PHE A 381 8.45 -28.76 9.36
N SER A 382 8.98 -27.68 9.96
CA SER A 382 9.73 -26.62 9.28
C SER A 382 11.07 -27.11 8.76
#